data_AF-A0A4R6T0P6-F1
#
_entry.id   AF-A0A4R6T0P6-F1
#
_cell.length_a   1.000
_cell.length_b   1.000
_cell.length_c   1.000
_cell.angle_alpha   90.00
_cell.angle_beta   90.00
_cell.angle_gamma   90.00
#
_symmetry.space_group_name_H-M   'P 1'
#
loop_
_entity.id
_entity.type
_entity.pdbx_description
1 polymer ?
#
loop_
_entity_poly.entity_id
_entity_poly.type
_entity_poly.pdbx_seq_one_letter_code
_entity_poly.pdbx_strand_id
1 'polypeptide(L)'
;MLKFLVVLLGVGWLLGQLIRYFLRSKLAQFAKQVNEAAMEQQRAQQRAQSKKDVNVDFIPREQEEKRRKDIQGGEYIDYEEVKE
;
A
#
# COMPACT_ATOMS: atom_id res chain seq x y z
N MET A 1 48.32 21.88 -3.20
CA MET A 1 47.08 21.81 -2.41
C MET A 1 45.87 22.34 -3.19
N LEU A 2 45.93 23.55 -3.76
CA LEU A 2 44.80 24.14 -4.52
C LEU A 2 44.26 23.26 -5.67
N LYS A 3 45.15 22.61 -6.43
CA LYS A 3 44.79 21.65 -7.48
C LYS A 3 43.90 20.49 -7.00
N PHE A 4 44.10 20.03 -5.77
CA PHE A 4 43.26 18.98 -5.17
C PHE A 4 41.88 19.51 -4.79
N LEU A 5 41.80 20.74 -4.27
CA LEU A 5 40.51 21.38 -3.96
C LEU A 5 39.66 21.57 -5.21
N VAL A 6 40.26 21.98 -6.33
CA VAL A 6 39.54 22.14 -7.61
C VAL A 6 39.03 20.80 -8.14
N VAL A 7 39.86 19.76 -8.09
CA VAL A 7 39.44 18.41 -8.48
C VAL A 7 38.35 17.88 -7.57
N LEU A 8 38.48 18.06 -6.25
CA LEU A 8 37.47 17.64 -5.28
C LEU A 8 36.13 18.36 -5.49
N LEU A 9 36.14 19.67 -5.75
CA LEU A 9 34.94 20.44 -6.05
C LEU A 9 34.29 20.02 -7.36
N GLY A 10 35.08 19.79 -8.41
CA GLY A 10 34.57 19.31 -9.70
C GLY A 10 33.96 17.91 -9.59
N VAL A 11 34.65 16.98 -8.94
CA VAL A 11 34.17 15.61 -8.72
C VAL A 11 32.95 15.61 -7.79
N GLY A 12 32.98 16.39 -6.71
CA GLY A 12 31.84 16.53 -5.78
C GLY A 12 30.61 17.11 -6.45
N TRP A 13 30.77 18.09 -7.34
CA TRP A 13 29.68 18.65 -8.14
C TRP A 13 29.09 17.61 -9.10
N LEU A 14 29.96 16.86 -9.80
CA LEU A 14 29.54 15.81 -10.72
C LEU A 14 28.82 14.66 -10.00
N LEU A 15 29.36 14.21 -8.85
CA LEU A 15 28.76 13.18 -8.02
C LEU A 15 27.43 13.64 -7.44
N GLY A 16 27.32 14.88 -6.96
CA GLY A 16 26.06 15.43 -6.47
C GLY A 16 24.96 15.42 -7.54
N GLN A 17 25.32 15.72 -8.79
CA GLN A 17 24.41 15.66 -9.92
C GLN A 17 23.96 14.22 -10.22
N LEU A 18 24.89 13.26 -10.24
CA LEU A 18 24.58 11.84 -10.44
C LEU A 18 23.68 11.28 -9.32
N ILE A 19 24.00 11.60 -8.06
CA ILE A 19 23.20 11.19 -6.90
C ILE A 19 21.78 11.75 -7.00
N ARG A 20 21.60 13.01 -7.42
CA ARG A 20 20.28 13.60 -7.60
C ARG A 20 19.42 12.83 -8.61
N TYR A 21 19.98 12.44 -9.75
CA TYR A 21 19.25 11.64 -10.74
C TYR A 21 19.00 10.21 -10.26
N PHE A 22 20.02 9.59 -9.66
CA PHE A 22 19.94 8.23 -9.14
C PHE A 22 18.88 8.09 -8.03
N LEU A 23 18.91 8.97 -7.04
CA LEU A 23 17.96 8.99 -5.94
C LEU A 23 16.54 9.22 -6.44
N ARG A 24 16.30 10.12 -7.42
CA ARG A 24 14.95 10.29 -8.00
C ARG A 24 14.41 8.99 -8.59
N SER A 25 15.24 8.23 -9.30
CA SER A 25 14.81 6.97 -9.92
C SER A 25 14.52 5.87 -8.89
N LYS A 26 15.39 5.71 -7.88
CA LYS A 26 15.26 4.64 -6.88
C LYS A 26 14.23 4.97 -5.82
N LEU A 27 14.18 6.20 -5.32
CA LEU A 27 13.16 6.63 -4.37
C LEU A 27 11.76 6.52 -4.95
N ALA A 28 11.57 6.77 -6.26
CA ALA A 28 10.28 6.54 -6.90
C ALA A 28 9.86 5.06 -6.87
N GLN A 29 10.80 4.14 -7.07
CA GLN A 29 10.54 2.70 -6.98
C GLN A 29 10.24 2.26 -5.54
N PHE A 30 11.05 2.74 -4.58
CA PHE A 30 10.82 2.47 -3.16
C PHE A 30 9.50 3.07 -2.65
N ALA A 31 9.18 4.30 -3.04
CA ALA A 31 7.93 4.95 -2.66
C ALA A 31 6.72 4.16 -3.19
N LYS A 32 6.78 3.64 -4.42
CA LYS A 32 5.72 2.76 -4.95
C LYS A 32 5.55 1.50 -4.11
N GLN A 33 6.64 0.80 -3.81
CA GLN A 33 6.61 -0.44 -3.03
C GLN A 33 6.12 -0.23 -1.58
N VAL A 34 6.54 0.86 -0.93
CA VAL A 34 6.09 1.21 0.43
C VAL A 34 4.61 1.59 0.42
N ASN A 35 4.15 2.32 -0.59
CA ASN A 35 2.76 2.75 -0.68
C ASN A 35 1.84 1.57 -0.94
N GLU A 36 2.23 0.61 -1.78
CA GLU A 36 1.50 -0.65 -2.00
C GLU A 36 1.39 -1.48 -0.71
N ALA A 37 2.51 -1.69 0.00
CA ALA A 37 2.51 -2.42 1.27
C ALA A 37 1.68 -1.73 2.36
N ALA A 38 1.73 -0.39 2.44
CA ALA A 38 0.93 0.37 3.38
C ALA A 38 -0.57 0.32 3.02
N MET A 39 -0.92 0.39 1.73
CA MET A 39 -2.30 0.31 1.26
C MET A 39 -2.90 -1.08 1.50
N GLU A 40 -2.09 -2.14 1.36
CA GLU A 40 -2.48 -3.52 1.69
C GLU A 40 -2.72 -3.69 3.20
N GLN A 41 -1.84 -3.15 4.05
CA GLN A 41 -2.05 -3.14 5.51
C GLN A 41 -3.33 -2.38 5.89
N GLN A 42 -3.60 -1.25 5.26
CA GLN A 42 -4.80 -0.45 5.54
C GLN A 42 -6.08 -1.18 5.10
N ARG A 43 -6.06 -1.88 3.96
CA ARG A 43 -7.17 -2.74 3.50
C ARG A 43 -7.39 -3.93 4.45
N ALA A 44 -6.33 -4.58 4.91
CA ALA A 44 -6.41 -5.67 5.88
C ALA A 44 -6.98 -5.20 7.22
N GLN A 45 -6.57 -4.02 7.68
CA GLN A 45 -7.05 -3.44 8.94
C GLN A 45 -8.53 -2.99 8.85
N GLN A 46 -8.96 -2.44 7.72
CA GLN A 46 -10.38 -2.12 7.48
C GLN A 46 -11.26 -3.39 7.43
N ARG A 47 -10.81 -4.46 6.76
CA ARG A 47 -11.51 -5.77 6.79
C ARG A 47 -11.56 -6.38 8.19
N ALA A 48 -10.53 -6.17 9.02
CA ALA A 48 -10.53 -6.62 10.41
C ALA A 48 -11.43 -5.79 11.34
N GLN A 49 -11.53 -4.47 11.10
CA GLN A 49 -12.42 -3.57 11.84
C GLN A 49 -13.89 -3.78 11.47
N SER A 50 -14.23 -4.05 10.21
CA SER A 50 -15.61 -4.33 9.80
C SER A 50 -16.19 -5.59 10.46
N LYS A 51 -15.33 -6.50 10.92
CA LYS A 51 -15.72 -7.72 11.62
C LYS A 51 -15.94 -7.52 13.12
N LYS A 52 -15.54 -6.37 13.69
CA LYS A 52 -15.40 -6.20 15.14
C LYS A 52 -16.52 -5.46 15.85
N ASP A 53 -17.51 -4.87 15.18
CA ASP A 53 -18.59 -4.18 15.92
C ASP A 53 -19.87 -3.91 15.10
N VAL A 54 -20.48 -4.95 14.52
CA VAL A 54 -21.88 -4.83 14.09
C VAL A 54 -22.76 -5.36 15.24
N ASN A 55 -23.03 -4.49 16.21
CA ASN A 55 -24.01 -4.78 17.25
C ASN A 55 -25.42 -4.65 16.64
N VAL A 56 -26.12 -5.77 16.46
CA VAL A 56 -27.49 -5.78 15.94
C VAL A 56 -28.46 -5.84 17.12
N ASP A 57 -29.08 -4.71 17.44
CA ASP A 57 -29.94 -4.58 18.63
C ASP A 57 -31.25 -5.39 18.53
N PHE A 58 -31.69 -5.73 17.32
CA PHE A 58 -32.91 -6.50 17.12
C PHE A 58 -32.92 -7.23 15.77
N ILE A 59 -33.13 -8.55 15.80
CA ILE A 59 -33.36 -9.37 14.61
C ILE A 59 -34.78 -9.93 14.68
N PRO A 60 -35.66 -9.63 13.71
CA PRO A 60 -36.99 -10.23 13.65
C PRO A 60 -36.91 -11.75 13.46
N ARG A 61 -37.70 -12.52 14.21
CA ARG A 61 -37.67 -14.00 14.22
C ARG A 61 -37.83 -14.62 12.82
N GLU A 62 -38.65 -14.02 11.96
CA GLU A 62 -38.88 -14.46 10.57
C GLU A 62 -37.63 -14.32 9.67
N GLN A 63 -36.69 -13.44 10.02
CA GLN A 63 -35.45 -13.23 9.26
C GLN A 63 -34.31 -14.13 9.75
N GLU A 64 -34.33 -14.56 11.02
CA GLU A 64 -33.38 -15.54 11.55
C GLU A 64 -33.50 -16.88 10.83
N GLU A 65 -34.73 -17.35 10.59
CA GLU A 65 -34.97 -18.63 9.89
C GLU A 65 -34.52 -18.59 8.43
N LYS A 66 -34.59 -17.43 7.76
CA LYS A 66 -34.11 -17.27 6.39
C LYS A 66 -32.58 -17.26 6.30
N ARG A 67 -31.87 -16.71 7.30
CA ARG A 67 -30.40 -16.72 7.35
C ARG A 67 -29.82 -18.09 7.70
N ARG A 68 -30.54 -18.92 8.46
CA ARG A 68 -30.11 -20.30 8.80
C ARG A 68 -30.11 -21.25 7.60
N LYS A 69 -30.74 -20.88 6.48
CA LYS A 69 -30.67 -21.63 5.22
C LYS A 69 -29.37 -21.28 4.50
N ASP A 70 -28.30 -21.97 4.86
CA ASP A 70 -27.05 -22.19 4.12
C ASP A 70 -26.71 -21.15 3.03
N ILE A 71 -26.50 -19.89 3.41
CA ILE A 71 -25.77 -18.97 2.54
C ILE A 71 -24.30 -19.36 2.65
N GLN A 72 -23.91 -20.40 1.91
CA GLN A 72 -22.50 -20.72 1.65
C GLN A 72 -21.96 -19.56 0.80
N GLY A 73 -21.34 -18.60 1.47
CA GLY A 73 -20.66 -17.50 0.80
C GLY A 73 -19.73 -18.07 -0.26
N GLY A 74 -19.97 -17.69 -1.51
CA GLY A 74 -19.16 -18.14 -2.64
C GLY A 74 -17.70 -17.72 -2.50
N GLU A 75 -16.84 -18.37 -3.26
CA GLU A 75 -15.42 -18.04 -3.31
C GLU A 75 -15.24 -16.68 -4.00
N TYR A 76 -14.78 -15.68 -3.25
CA TYR A 76 -14.48 -14.37 -3.80
C TYR A 76 -13.13 -14.44 -4.48
N ILE A 77 -13.09 -14.11 -5.78
CA ILE A 77 -11.85 -13.99 -6.55
C ILE A 77 -11.40 -12.53 -6.44
N ASP A 78 -10.21 -12.31 -5.88
CA ASP A 78 -9.58 -10.99 -5.88
C ASP A 78 -9.18 -10.65 -7.33
N TYR A 79 -9.66 -9.51 -7.83
CA TYR A 79 -9.32 -9.01 -9.18
C TYR A 79 -8.18 -7.98 -9.10
N GLU A 80 -7.24 -8.07 -10.05
CA GLU A 80 -6.24 -7.01 -10.25
C GLU A 80 -6.85 -5.87 -11.07
N GLU A 81 -6.74 -4.64 -10.56
CA GLU A 81 -7.24 -3.44 -11.21
C GLU A 81 -6.28 -3.03 -12.34
N VAL A 82 -6.68 -3.26 -13.60
CA VAL A 82 -5.91 -2.80 -14.77
C VAL A 82 -6.09 -1.29 -14.92
N LYS A 83 -5.01 -0.52 -14.77
CA LYS A 83 -5.00 0.92 -15.09
C LYS A 83 -4.57 1.11 -16.55
N GLU A 84 -5.44 1.76 -17.33
CA GLU A 84 -5.13 2.27 -18.68
C GLU A 84 -4.09 3.40 -18.66
#